data_AF-A0A255Z1W8-F1
#
_entry.id   AF-A0A255Z1W8-F1
#
_cell.length_a   1.000
_cell.length_b   1.000
_cell.length_c   1.000
_cell.angle_alpha   90.00
_cell.angle_beta   90.00
_cell.angle_gamma   90.00
#
_symmetry.space_group_name_H-M   'P 1'
#
loop_
_entity.id
_entity.type
_entity.pdbx_description
1 polymer ?
#
loop_
_entity_poly.entity_id
_entity_poly.type
_entity_poly.pdbx_seq_one_letter_code
_entity_poly.pdbx_strand_id
1 'polypeptide(L)'
;MKPSLLTLLLSLTLLCCNNDDINRPVAEIDKLPPATQTGANTFGALLDGEAFIPRFVVNPIQCNYQLINGERYFFVTGRFEEQENFNLISLSLRMLKI
;
A
#
# COMPACT_ATOMS: atom_id res chain seq x y z
N MET A 1 26.06 50.66 -15.54
CA MET A 1 24.72 50.10 -15.22
C MET A 1 24.88 49.26 -13.97
N LYS A 2 24.15 49.57 -12.89
CA LYS A 2 24.37 49.03 -11.55
C LYS A 2 23.96 47.53 -11.52
N PRO A 3 24.89 46.57 -11.34
CA PRO A 3 24.55 45.13 -11.34
C PRO A 3 23.68 44.71 -10.14
N SER A 4 23.57 45.58 -9.13
CA SER A 4 22.87 45.33 -7.86
C SER A 4 21.38 44.99 -8.01
N LEU A 5 20.68 45.49 -9.03
CA LEU A 5 19.25 45.20 -9.21
C LEU A 5 19.01 43.79 -9.76
N LEU A 6 19.90 43.31 -10.64
CA LEU A 6 19.80 41.98 -11.23
C LEU A 6 20.04 40.88 -10.19
N THR A 7 21.01 41.09 -9.30
CA THR A 7 21.32 40.17 -8.20
C THR A 7 20.16 40.05 -7.21
N LEU A 8 19.47 41.17 -6.90
CA LEU A 8 18.31 41.19 -6.03
C LEU A 8 17.12 40.43 -6.65
N LEU A 9 16.87 40.63 -7.95
CA LEU A 9 15.78 39.96 -8.66
C LEU A 9 16.01 38.44 -8.76
N LEU A 10 17.26 38.00 -8.95
CA LEU A 10 17.63 36.58 -8.97
C LEU A 10 17.55 35.91 -7.59
N SER A 11 17.76 36.67 -6.51
CA SER A 11 17.55 36.14 -5.15
C SER A 11 16.09 35.92 -4.79
N LEU A 12 15.16 36.71 -5.37
CA LEU A 12 13.72 36.56 -5.11
C LEU A 12 13.13 35.28 -5.73
N THR A 13 13.69 34.79 -6.84
CA THR A 13 13.20 33.55 -7.48
C THR A 13 13.53 32.29 -6.68
N LEU A 14 14.54 32.34 -5.80
CA LEU A 14 14.93 31.21 -4.93
C LEU A 14 14.02 31.07 -3.69
N LEU A 15 13.27 32.12 -3.33
CA LEU A 15 12.33 32.12 -2.20
C LEU A 15 10.94 31.55 -2.55
N CYS A 16 10.67 31.27 -3.83
CA CYS A 16 9.37 30.76 -4.30
C CYS A 16 9.27 29.22 -4.32
N CYS A 17 10.28 28.50 -3.82
CA CYS A 17 10.21 27.05 -3.66
C CYS A 17 9.37 26.69 -2.44
N ASN A 18 8.05 26.65 -2.62
CA ASN A 18 7.16 26.03 -1.65
C ASN A 18 7.40 24.51 -1.65
N ASN A 19 7.83 23.96 -0.51
CA ASN A 19 7.99 22.52 -0.31
C ASN A 19 6.63 21.83 0.00
N ASP A 20 5.56 22.24 -0.68
CA ASP A 20 4.19 21.76 -0.42
C ASP A 20 4.00 20.28 -0.82
N ASP A 21 4.94 19.72 -1.60
CA ASP A 21 4.93 18.31 -2.02
C ASP A 21 5.47 17.34 -0.94
N ILE A 22 6.23 17.81 0.05
CA ILE A 22 6.88 16.92 1.04
C ILE A 22 5.89 16.40 2.09
N ASN A 23 4.75 17.07 2.28
CA ASN A 23 3.76 16.76 3.32
C ASN A 23 2.40 16.32 2.78
N ARG A 24 2.29 15.97 1.49
CA ARG A 24 1.03 15.43 0.97
C ARG A 24 0.80 14.05 1.57
N PRO A 25 -0.39 13.76 2.12
CA PRO A 25 -0.74 12.42 2.56
C PRO A 25 -0.55 11.45 1.40
N VAL A 26 0.19 10.36 1.63
CA VAL A 26 0.31 9.27 0.66
C VAL A 26 -1.09 8.71 0.43
N ALA A 27 -1.52 8.64 -0.83
CA ALA A 27 -2.82 8.09 -1.15
C ALA A 27 -2.89 6.63 -0.68
N GLU A 28 -4.05 6.19 -0.19
CA GLU A 28 -4.21 4.84 0.38
C GLU A 28 -3.81 3.73 -0.61
N ILE A 29 -4.08 3.94 -1.91
CA ILE A 29 -3.67 3.01 -2.97
C ILE A 29 -2.15 2.81 -3.05
N ASP A 30 -1.38 3.87 -2.81
CA ASP A 30 0.09 3.85 -2.89
C ASP A 30 0.72 3.16 -1.67
N LYS A 31 -0.07 2.90 -0.62
CA LYS A 31 0.35 2.10 0.54
C LYS A 31 0.31 0.60 0.25
N LEU A 32 -0.45 0.15 -0.76
CA LEU A 32 -0.58 -1.27 -1.08
C LEU A 32 0.73 -1.83 -1.65
N PRO A 33 1.04 -3.12 -1.39
CA PRO A 33 2.17 -3.76 -2.04
C PRO A 33 1.98 -3.79 -3.56
N PRO A 34 3.06 -3.63 -4.36
CA PRO A 34 2.97 -3.72 -5.81
C PRO A 34 2.53 -5.13 -6.22
N ALA A 35 1.81 -5.24 -7.33
CA ALA A 35 1.46 -6.53 -7.91
C ALA A 35 2.74 -7.31 -8.27
N THR A 36 2.81 -8.57 -7.86
CA THR A 36 4.03 -9.39 -8.04
C THR A 36 3.79 -10.52 -9.04
N GLN A 37 4.81 -10.84 -9.84
CA GLN A 37 4.81 -11.99 -10.76
C GLN A 37 5.67 -13.15 -10.23
N THR A 38 6.43 -12.92 -9.16
CA THR A 38 7.36 -13.89 -8.55
C THR A 38 6.81 -14.55 -7.29
N GLY A 39 5.56 -14.22 -6.91
CA GLY A 39 4.95 -14.76 -5.70
C GLY A 39 5.64 -14.28 -4.42
N ALA A 40 5.85 -12.96 -4.26
CA ALA A 40 6.57 -12.38 -3.12
C ALA A 40 5.85 -12.52 -1.76
N ASN A 41 4.76 -13.30 -1.71
CA ASN A 41 3.92 -13.52 -0.54
C ASN A 41 3.40 -12.21 0.09
N THR A 42 3.02 -11.26 -0.75
CA THR A 42 2.41 -9.98 -0.37
C THR A 42 0.94 -9.93 -0.81
N PHE A 43 0.11 -9.29 0.00
CA PHE A 43 -1.31 -9.05 -0.29
C PHE A 43 -1.72 -7.72 0.33
N GLY A 44 -2.64 -7.01 -0.33
CA GLY A 44 -3.29 -5.83 0.20
C GLY A 44 -4.51 -5.48 -0.64
N ALA A 45 -5.46 -4.76 -0.05
CA ALA A 45 -6.67 -4.31 -0.72
C ALA A 45 -7.13 -2.97 -0.14
N LEU A 46 -7.93 -2.21 -0.89
CA LEU A 46 -8.68 -1.09 -0.32
C LEU A 46 -9.98 -1.61 0.29
N LEU A 47 -10.21 -1.30 1.56
CA LEU A 47 -11.49 -1.49 2.25
C LEU A 47 -12.09 -0.12 2.49
N ASP A 48 -13.21 0.18 1.84
CA ASP A 48 -13.88 1.49 1.93
C ASP A 48 -12.94 2.68 1.66
N GLY A 49 -11.96 2.48 0.79
CA GLY A 49 -10.96 3.48 0.42
C GLY A 49 -9.69 3.47 1.27
N GLU A 50 -9.66 2.72 2.38
CA GLU A 50 -8.50 2.61 3.28
C GLU A 50 -7.63 1.40 2.96
N ALA A 51 -6.31 1.57 3.08
CA ALA A 51 -5.37 0.50 2.80
C ALA A 51 -5.39 -0.60 3.87
N PHE A 52 -5.90 -1.77 3.50
CA PHE A 52 -5.76 -2.99 4.28
C PHE A 52 -4.51 -3.75 3.86
N ILE A 53 -3.57 -3.90 4.79
CA ILE A 53 -2.37 -4.72 4.63
C ILE A 53 -2.33 -5.71 5.79
N PRO A 54 -2.34 -7.02 5.53
CA PRO A 54 -2.30 -8.02 6.59
C PRO A 54 -1.08 -7.83 7.49
N ARG A 55 -1.35 -7.70 8.78
CA ARG A 55 -0.36 -7.63 9.86
C ARG A 55 -0.93 -8.38 11.05
N PHE A 56 -0.34 -9.53 11.33
CA PHE A 56 -0.74 -10.44 12.40
C PHE A 56 0.53 -11.14 12.88
N VAL A 57 0.58 -11.49 14.16
CA VAL A 57 1.79 -12.03 14.79
C VAL A 57 2.23 -13.35 14.15
N VAL A 58 1.27 -14.19 13.70
CA VAL A 58 1.53 -15.51 13.13
C VAL A 58 0.79 -15.74 11.81
N ASN A 59 1.51 -15.85 10.70
CA ASN A 59 0.95 -16.11 9.36
C ASN A 59 -0.15 -15.08 8.98
N PRO A 60 0.21 -13.80 8.78
CA PRO A 60 -0.74 -12.75 8.38
C PRO A 60 -1.39 -13.02 7.02
N ILE A 61 -0.70 -13.76 6.16
CA ILE A 61 -1.18 -14.15 4.84
C ILE A 61 -1.18 -15.67 4.78
N GLN A 62 -2.31 -16.25 4.39
CA GLN A 62 -2.41 -17.66 4.04
C GLN A 62 -2.84 -17.76 2.58
N CYS A 63 -2.03 -18.41 1.76
CA CYS A 63 -2.27 -18.61 0.33
C CYS A 63 -2.16 -20.11 0.03
N ASN A 64 -3.23 -20.70 -0.50
CA ASN A 64 -3.28 -22.13 -0.80
C ASN A 64 -3.74 -22.35 -2.24
N TYR A 65 -3.10 -23.32 -2.89
CA TYR A 65 -3.59 -23.94 -4.12
C TYR A 65 -4.04 -25.36 -3.79
N GLN A 66 -5.22 -25.75 -4.24
CA GLN A 66 -5.78 -27.08 -3.99
C GLN A 66 -6.18 -27.73 -5.31
N LEU A 67 -5.92 -29.04 -5.46
CA LEU A 67 -6.42 -29.86 -6.55
C LEU A 67 -7.54 -30.74 -6.00
N ILE A 68 -8.79 -30.47 -6.39
CA ILE A 68 -9.96 -31.21 -5.94
C ILE A 68 -10.66 -31.77 -7.18
N ASN A 69 -10.77 -33.09 -7.28
CA ASN A 69 -11.39 -33.78 -8.42
C ASN A 69 -10.81 -33.38 -9.79
N GLY A 70 -9.50 -33.10 -9.86
CA GLY A 70 -8.82 -32.68 -11.09
C GLY A 70 -8.92 -31.18 -11.41
N GLU A 71 -9.64 -30.41 -10.60
CA GLU A 71 -9.78 -28.96 -10.76
C GLU A 71 -8.88 -28.20 -9.79
N ARG A 72 -8.28 -27.10 -10.25
CA ARG A 72 -7.42 -26.25 -9.43
C ARG A 72 -8.23 -25.15 -8.79
N TYR A 73 -7.96 -24.93 -7.52
CA TYR A 73 -8.60 -23.94 -6.69
C TYR A 73 -7.56 -23.06 -6.02
N PHE A 74 -7.86 -21.77 -5.95
CA PHE A 74 -7.07 -20.76 -5.26
C PHE A 74 -7.86 -20.21 -4.07
N PHE A 75 -7.16 -20.03 -2.95
CA PHE A 75 -7.68 -19.41 -1.75
C PHE A 75 -6.61 -18.51 -1.14
N VAL A 76 -7.01 -17.29 -0.75
CA VAL A 76 -6.16 -16.39 0.03
C VAL A 76 -6.94 -15.78 1.18
N THR A 77 -6.29 -15.72 2.34
CA THR A 77 -6.76 -14.98 3.51
C THR A 77 -5.69 -14.00 3.97
N GLY A 78 -6.09 -12.76 4.19
CA GLY A 78 -5.30 -11.74 4.86
C GLY A 78 -5.90 -11.41 6.22
N ARG A 79 -5.09 -11.41 7.28
CA ARG A 79 -5.48 -11.04 8.64
C ARG A 79 -4.76 -9.79 9.11
N PHE A 80 -5.52 -8.89 9.73
CA PHE A 80 -5.00 -7.73 10.44
C PHE A 80 -5.47 -7.81 11.89
N GLU A 81 -4.55 -7.67 12.84
CA GLU A 81 -4.84 -7.52 14.26
C GLU A 81 -4.37 -6.15 14.73
N GLU A 82 -5.33 -5.37 15.21
CA GLU A 82 -5.03 -4.11 15.87
C GLU A 82 -4.55 -4.39 17.29
N GLN A 83 -3.27 -4.09 17.58
CA GLN A 83 -2.61 -4.44 18.85
C GLN A 83 -3.32 -3.88 20.09
N GLU A 84 -4.00 -2.73 19.97
CA GLU A 84 -4.60 -2.05 21.12
C GLU A 84 -5.96 -2.63 21.53
N ASN A 85 -6.70 -3.21 20.57
CA ASN A 85 -8.10 -3.64 20.79
C ASN A 85 -8.38 -5.12 20.45
N PHE A 86 -7.38 -5.87 20.00
CA PHE A 86 -7.53 -7.27 19.53
C PHE A 86 -8.61 -7.44 18.45
N ASN A 87 -8.91 -6.38 17.69
CA ASN A 87 -9.84 -6.44 16.58
C ASN A 87 -9.18 -7.24 15.44
N LEU A 88 -9.76 -8.41 15.13
CA LEU A 88 -9.32 -9.23 14.00
C LEU A 88 -10.16 -8.92 12.78
N ILE A 89 -9.54 -8.33 11.76
CA ILE A 89 -10.14 -8.18 10.44
C ILE A 89 -9.56 -9.28 9.54
N SER A 90 -10.45 -10.09 8.95
CA SER A 90 -10.08 -11.17 8.04
C SER A 90 -10.76 -10.97 6.69
N LEU A 91 -9.96 -10.83 5.63
CA LEU A 91 -10.42 -10.86 4.25
C LEU A 91 -10.10 -12.22 3.67
N SER A 92 -11.13 -12.93 3.21
CA SER A 92 -10.95 -14.23 2.55
C SER A 92 -11.58 -14.19 1.17
N LEU A 93 -10.78 -14.49 0.14
CA LEU A 93 -11.34 -14.83 -1.16
C LEU A 93 -11.86 -16.26 -1.09
N ARG A 94 -13.14 -16.43 -1.40
CA ARG A 94 -13.75 -17.75 -1.50
C ARG A 94 -13.01 -18.57 -2.55
N MET A 95 -12.93 -19.88 -2.33
CA MET A 95 -12.31 -20.86 -3.21
C MET A 95 -12.68 -20.60 -4.68
N LEU A 96 -11.71 -20.11 -5.45
CA LEU A 96 -11.89 -19.74 -6.86
C LEU A 96 -11.30 -20.84 -7.73
N LYS A 97 -12.10 -21.39 -8.64
CA LYS A 97 -11.60 -22.30 -9.66
C LYS A 97 -10.71 -21.53 -10.65
N ILE A 98 -9.48 -22.00 -10.87
CA ILE A 98 -8.47 -21.39 -11.75
C ILE A 98 -8.02 -22.34 -12.86
#